data_AF-A0A8T7BES0-F1
#
_entry.id   AF-A0A8T7BES0-F1
#
_cell.length_a   1.000
_cell.length_b   1.000
_cell.length_c   1.000
_cell.angle_alpha   90.00
_cell.angle_beta   90.00
_cell.angle_gamma   90.00
#
_symmetry.space_group_name_H-M   'P 1'
#
loop_
_entity.id
_entity.type
_entity.pdbx_description
1 polymer ?
#
loop_
_entity_poly.entity_id
_entity_poly.type
_entity_poly.pdbx_seq_one_letter_code
_entity_poly.pdbx_strand_id
1 'polypeptide(L)' 'MTIDIPVGPVTMRAIDRRTTMGYWLGKLEVVDGKPLMVDWERVDVEKDSPTDEWILAQRKGE' A
#
# COMPACT_ATOMS: atom_id res chain seq x y z
N MET A 1 1.78 -1.62 15.84
CA MET A 1 1.91 -3.09 15.82
C MET A 1 2.58 -3.48 14.52
N THR A 2 3.58 -4.34 14.55
CA THR A 2 4.28 -4.85 13.36
C THR A 2 3.95 -6.32 13.17
N ILE A 3 3.74 -6.72 11.92
CA ILE A 3 3.31 -8.06 11.53
C ILE A 3 4.19 -8.51 10.36
N ASP A 4 4.79 -9.70 10.47
CA ASP A 4 5.54 -10.32 9.39
C ASP A 4 4.57 -11.00 8.42
N ILE A 5 4.67 -10.67 7.13
CA ILE A 5 3.88 -11.25 6.05
C ILE A 5 4.81 -11.74 4.92
N PRO A 6 4.33 -12.54 3.95
CA PRO A 6 5.19 -13.12 2.91
C PRO A 6 5.95 -12.09 2.06
N VAL A 7 5.48 -10.86 2.02
CA VAL A 7 6.11 -9.74 1.31
C VAL A 7 6.93 -8.84 2.25
N GLY A 8 7.35 -9.34 3.41
CA GLY A 8 8.15 -8.58 4.40
C GLY A 8 7.28 -7.91 5.47
N PRO A 9 7.90 -7.33 6.52
CA PRO A 9 7.16 -6.77 7.66
C PRO A 9 6.33 -5.55 7.28
N VAL A 10 5.16 -5.42 7.90
CA VAL A 10 4.28 -4.24 7.78
C VAL A 10 3.88 -3.73 9.16
N THR A 11 3.70 -2.42 9.27
CA THR A 11 3.28 -1.76 10.51
C THR A 11 1.88 -1.19 10.35
N MET A 12 1.03 -1.38 11.36
CA MET A 12 -0.27 -0.72 11.43
C MET A 12 -0.14 0.63 12.15
N ARG A 13 -0.52 1.70 11.44
CA ARG A 13 -0.54 3.09 11.91
C ARG A 13 -1.66 3.27 12.94
N ALA A 14 -1.36 4.00 14.01
CA ALA A 14 -2.33 4.25 15.08
C ALA A 14 -3.43 5.25 14.68
N ILE A 15 -3.11 6.18 13.77
CA ILE A 15 -3.97 7.32 13.44
C ILE A 15 -5.08 7.01 12.45
N ASP A 16 -5.06 5.86 11.79
CA ASP A 16 -6.06 5.49 10.77
C ASP A 16 -6.27 3.97 10.68
N ARG A 17 -5.58 3.19 11.52
CA ARG A 17 -5.57 1.72 11.50
C ARG A 17 -5.17 1.13 10.14
N ARG A 18 -4.45 1.88 9.32
CA ARG A 18 -3.96 1.46 8.01
C ARG A 18 -2.60 0.77 8.16
N THR A 19 -2.33 -0.24 7.34
CA THR A 19 -1.00 -0.87 7.30
C THR A 19 -0.06 -0.14 6.35
N THR A 20 1.25 -0.26 6.57
CA THR A 20 2.30 0.17 5.64
C THR A 20 2.53 -0.82 4.50
N MET A 21 1.55 -1.68 4.21
CA MET A 21 1.66 -2.66 3.13
C MET A 21 1.71 -1.94 1.78
N GLY A 22 2.81 -2.13 1.07
CA GLY A 22 2.98 -1.66 -0.30
C GLY A 22 2.02 -2.31 -1.29
N TYR A 23 2.01 -1.78 -2.50
CA TYR A 23 1.26 -2.32 -3.63
C TYR A 23 2.19 -2.53 -4.83
N TRP A 24 1.72 -3.30 -5.81
CA TRP A 24 2.44 -3.52 -7.05
C TRP A 24 1.89 -2.56 -8.12
N LEU A 25 2.78 -1.83 -8.78
CA LEU A 25 2.45 -0.96 -9.89
C LEU A 25 3.07 -1.56 -11.16
N GLY A 26 2.29 -1.72 -12.22
CA GLY A 26 2.77 -2.30 -13.48
C GLY A 26 1.79 -2.09 -14.62
N LYS A 27 2.09 -2.67 -15.77
CA LYS A 27 1.25 -2.62 -16.97
C LYS A 27 0.51 -3.94 -17.16
N LEU A 28 -0.69 -3.88 -17.71
CA LEU A 28 -1.43 -5.07 -18.11
C LEU A 28 -1.06 -5.46 -19.55
N GLU A 29 -0.66 -6.71 -19.76
CA GLU A 29 -0.35 -7.27 -21.08
C GLU A 29 -0.84 -8.73 -21.20
N VAL A 30 -0.98 -9.24 -22.41
CA VAL A 30 -1.26 -10.65 -22.66
C VAL A 30 0.04 -11.37 -23.02
N VAL A 31 0.55 -12.20 -22.12
CA VAL A 31 1.75 -13.02 -22.32
C VAL A 31 1.32 -14.48 -22.42
N ASP A 32 1.73 -15.15 -23.49
CA ASP A 32 1.34 -16.54 -23.79
C ASP A 32 -0.18 -16.78 -23.71
N GLY A 33 -0.96 -15.81 -24.20
CA GLY A 33 -2.43 -15.86 -24.22
C GLY A 33 -3.10 -15.62 -22.87
N LYS A 34 -2.36 -15.20 -21.83
CA LYS A 34 -2.90 -14.92 -20.49
C LYS A 34 -2.69 -13.46 -20.09
N PRO A 35 -3.70 -12.78 -19.51
CA PRO A 35 -3.52 -11.44 -18.98
C PRO A 35 -2.62 -11.48 -17.74
N LEU A 36 -1.47 -10.83 -17.81
CA LEU A 36 -0.49 -10.70 -16.73
C LEU A 36 -0.14 -9.23 -16.49
N MET A 37 0.33 -8.92 -15.28
CA MET A 37 0.98 -7.65 -15.00
C MET A 37 2.47 -7.77 -15.29
N VAL A 38 2.99 -6.93 -16.17
CA VAL A 38 4.39 -6.86 -16.60
C VAL A 38 5.00 -5.51 -16.21
N ASP A 39 6.32 -5.37 -16.36
CA ASP A 39 7.07 -4.15 -16.01
C ASP A 39 6.74 -3.61 -14.60
N TRP A 40 6.53 -4.52 -13.64
CA TRP A 40 6.04 -4.11 -12.33
C TRP A 40 7.17 -3.72 -11.38
N GLU A 41 6.85 -2.81 -10.48
CA GLU A 41 7.64 -2.45 -9.32
C GLU A 41 6.80 -2.50 -8.05
N ARG A 42 7.47 -2.65 -6.90
CA ARG A 42 6.83 -2.51 -5.60
C ARG A 42 6.88 -1.06 -5.18
N VAL A 43 5.74 -0.52 -4.77
CA VAL A 43 5.63 0.83 -4.24
C VAL A 43 5.30 0.78 -2.75
N ASP A 44 6.10 1.49 -1.94
CA ASP A 44 5.87 1.62 -0.50
C ASP A 44 4.86 2.74 -0.22
N VAL A 45 3.78 2.40 0.48
CA VAL A 45 2.67 3.33 0.78
C VAL A 45 3.06 4.49 1.69
N GLU A 46 4.19 4.42 2.40
CA GLU A 46 4.65 5.53 3.24
C GLU A 46 4.99 6.77 2.41
N LYS A 47 5.48 6.58 1.17
CA LYS A 47 5.83 7.71 0.29
C LYS A 47 4.61 8.38 -0.35
N ASP A 48 3.52 7.63 -0.50
CA ASP A 48 2.31 8.09 -1.18
C ASP A 48 1.12 8.35 -0.24
N SER A 49 1.36 8.29 1.08
CA SER A 49 0.31 8.56 2.05
C SER A 49 0.12 10.06 2.26
N PRO A 50 -1.14 10.55 2.40
CA PRO A 50 -1.38 11.92 2.86
C PRO A 50 -0.72 12.17 4.22
N THR A 51 -0.43 13.44 4.52
CA THR A 51 0.19 13.80 5.80
C THR A 51 -0.71 13.43 6.98
N ASP A 52 -0.10 13.17 8.13
CA ASP A 52 -0.81 12.82 9.36
C ASP A 52 -1.83 13.90 9.74
N GLU A 53 -1.51 15.19 9.55
CA GLU A 53 -2.45 16.29 9.84
C GLU A 53 -3.69 16.24 8.95
N TRP A 54 -3.50 15.96 7.66
CA TRP A 54 -4.62 15.85 6.73
C TRP A 54 -5.53 14.68 7.11
N ILE A 55 -4.94 13.52 7.45
CA ILE A 55 -5.66 12.30 7.86
C ILE A 55 -6.47 12.55 9.11
N LEU A 56 -5.86 13.12 10.16
CA LEU A 56 -6.54 13.43 11.42
C LEU A 56 -7.70 14.41 11.20
N ALA A 57 -7.54 15.40 10.32
CA ALA A 57 -8.60 16.34 9.98
C ALA A 57 -9.80 15.68 9.26
N GLN A 58 -9.60 14.56 8.58
CA GLN A 58 -10.69 13.80 7.94
C GLN A 58 -11.42 12.87 8.91
N ARG A 59 -10.82 12.51 10.04
CA ARG A 59 -11.44 11.62 11.06
C ARG A 59 -12.48 12.32 11.94
N LYS A 60 -13.11 13.39 11.44
CA LYS A 60 -14.19 14.09 12.15
C LYS A 60 -15.38 13.13 12.31
N GLY A 61 -15.54 12.57 13.51
CA GLY A 61 -16.63 11.64 13.83
C GLY A 61 -16.26 10.48 14.75
N GLU A 62 -14.99 10.34 15.17
CA GLU A 62 -14.62 9.54 16.36
C GLU A 62 -14.64 10.37 17.64
#